data_AF-A0ABD2R4V3-F1
#
_entry.id   AF-A0ABD2R4V3-F1
#
_cell.length_a   1.000
_cell.length_b   1.000
_cell.length_c   1.000
_cell.angle_alpha   90.00
_cell.angle_beta   90.00
_cell.angle_gamma   90.00
#
_symmetry.space_group_name_H-M   'P 1'
#
loop_
_entity.id
_entity.type
_entity.pdbx_description
1 polymer ?
#
loop_
_entity_poly.entity_id
_entity_poly.type
_entity_poly.pdbx_seq_one_letter_code
_entity_poly.pdbx_strand_id
1 'polypeptide(L)'
;MDILRLDFKSGLEALLKANPIRAIFLGVRIGDPTAVGQEQFSPSSPGWPPFMRVNPILDWSYRDVWAFLLVCKVRYCSLYDQGYTSIGSIHDTVPNALLCIRNDNNSEQKFRPAYLLADGRLERSGRVKRFSAPVCGKLSSVCNGLKIEDLNSNNMLTTSIIAVGDEILNRGGYFGILTNMPLHIHKVWHSRGQVGVCVM
;
A
#
# COMPACT_ATOMS: atom_id res chain seq x y z
N MET A 1 -14.07 -15.88 1.83
CA MET A 1 -13.33 -14.61 1.89
C MET A 1 -13.65 -14.12 3.27
N ASP A 2 -12.69 -14.11 4.18
CA ASP A 2 -12.98 -13.73 5.55
C ASP A 2 -12.92 -12.21 5.63
N ILE A 3 -14.09 -11.59 5.56
CA ILE A 3 -14.22 -10.14 5.70
C ILE A 3 -14.32 -9.87 7.20
N LEU A 4 -13.20 -9.48 7.80
CA LEU A 4 -13.15 -9.06 9.19
C LEU A 4 -13.61 -7.60 9.28
N ARG A 5 -14.76 -7.36 9.92
CA ARG A 5 -15.32 -6.03 10.16
C ARG A 5 -14.84 -5.43 11.49
N LEU A 6 -13.58 -5.65 11.80
CA LEU A 6 -12.93 -5.16 13.02
C LEU A 6 -11.93 -4.07 12.67
N ASP A 7 -11.46 -3.29 13.66
CA ASP A 7 -10.28 -2.47 13.46
C ASP A 7 -9.07 -3.36 13.10
N PHE A 8 -8.05 -2.76 12.49
CA PHE A 8 -6.95 -3.53 11.92
C PHE A 8 -6.23 -4.41 12.94
N LYS A 9 -6.06 -3.95 14.19
CA LYS A 9 -5.40 -4.73 15.24
C LYS A 9 -6.27 -5.89 15.67
N SER A 10 -7.53 -5.64 16.03
CA SER A 10 -8.45 -6.70 16.46
C SER A 10 -8.72 -7.71 15.35
N GLY A 11 -8.78 -7.25 14.09
CA GLY A 11 -8.89 -8.12 12.92
C GLY A 11 -7.67 -9.01 12.75
N LEU A 12 -6.46 -8.46 12.90
CA LEU A 12 -5.24 -9.25 12.84
C LEU A 12 -5.16 -10.27 13.98
N GLU A 13 -5.54 -9.89 15.20
CA GLU A 13 -5.63 -10.81 16.34
C GLU A 13 -6.61 -11.97 16.06
N ALA A 14 -7.80 -11.66 15.53
CA ALA A 14 -8.78 -12.67 15.15
C ALA A 14 -8.25 -13.62 14.05
N LEU A 15 -7.56 -13.07 13.04
CA LEU A 15 -6.96 -13.84 11.95
C LEU A 15 -5.90 -14.83 12.46
N LEU A 16 -4.99 -14.36 13.32
CA LEU A 16 -3.92 -15.17 13.91
C LEU A 16 -4.43 -16.18 14.93
N LYS A 17 -5.56 -15.91 15.60
CA LYS A 17 -6.21 -16.88 16.48
C LYS A 17 -6.91 -17.99 15.70
N ALA A 18 -7.52 -17.65 14.57
CA ALA A 18 -8.27 -18.60 13.75
C ALA A 18 -7.38 -19.50 12.88
N ASN A 19 -6.12 -19.12 12.64
CA ASN A 19 -5.22 -19.82 11.73
C ASN A 19 -3.82 -19.95 12.33
N PRO A 20 -3.08 -21.06 12.08
CA PRO A 20 -1.72 -21.26 12.58
C PRO A 20 -0.68 -20.46 11.78
N ILE A 21 -0.88 -19.15 11.65
CA ILE A 21 0.01 -18.26 10.91
C ILE A 21 1.22 -17.93 11.79
N ARG A 22 2.42 -18.18 11.26
CA ARG A 22 3.69 -17.82 11.94
C ARG A 22 4.34 -16.58 11.38
N ALA A 23 4.16 -16.34 10.09
CA ALA A 23 4.82 -15.27 9.37
C ALA A 23 3.86 -14.55 8.42
N ILE A 24 4.07 -13.24 8.27
CA ILE A 24 3.33 -12.38 7.36
C ILE A 24 4.33 -11.66 6.46
N PHE A 25 4.12 -11.76 5.15
CA PHE A 25 4.90 -11.02 4.17
C PHE A 25 4.37 -9.60 4.06
N LEU A 26 5.28 -8.63 4.15
CA LEU A 26 4.97 -7.21 4.06
C LEU A 26 5.76 -6.59 2.91
N GLY A 27 5.10 -5.75 2.12
CA GLY A 27 5.69 -5.01 1.01
C GLY A 27 6.37 -3.71 1.41
N VAL A 28 6.96 -3.64 2.60
CA VAL A 28 7.65 -2.44 3.10
C VAL A 28 9.06 -2.37 2.50
N ARG A 29 9.48 -1.17 2.08
CA ARG A 29 10.83 -0.85 1.58
C ARG A 29 11.51 0.13 2.52
N ILE A 30 12.85 0.17 2.51
CA ILE A 30 13.64 1.01 3.42
C ILE A 30 13.37 2.52 3.28
N GLY A 31 12.86 2.94 2.11
CA GLY A 31 12.44 4.32 1.86
C GLY A 31 11.08 4.68 2.46
N ASP A 32 10.32 3.73 3.00
CA ASP A 32 9.00 3.98 3.55
C ASP A 32 9.05 4.59 4.96
N PRO A 33 8.10 5.48 5.31
CA PRO A 33 8.07 6.11 6.64
C PRO A 33 8.02 5.12 7.81
N THR A 34 7.48 3.92 7.61
CA THR A 34 7.30 2.89 8.64
C THR A 34 8.47 1.90 8.71
N ALA A 35 9.44 1.99 7.80
CA ALA A 35 10.54 1.03 7.69
C ALA A 35 11.71 1.30 8.66
N VAL A 36 11.71 2.45 9.35
CA VAL A 36 12.78 2.84 10.27
C VAL A 36 12.97 1.75 11.34
N GLY A 37 14.18 1.17 11.37
CA GLY A 37 14.54 0.11 12.33
C GLY A 37 13.94 -1.27 12.00
N GLN A 38 13.32 -1.46 10.84
CA GLN A 38 12.89 -2.78 10.40
C GLN A 38 14.05 -3.54 9.73
N GLU A 39 14.08 -4.85 9.99
CA GLU A 39 14.96 -5.80 9.32
C GLU A 39 14.16 -6.67 8.35
N GLN A 40 14.87 -7.46 7.53
CA GLN A 40 14.24 -8.39 6.59
C GLN A 40 13.34 -9.41 7.29
N PHE A 41 13.72 -9.80 8.51
CA PHE A 41 12.93 -10.60 9.43
C PHE A 41 12.86 -9.88 10.76
N SER A 42 11.66 -9.58 11.26
CA SER A 42 11.52 -8.96 12.58
C SER A 42 10.24 -9.40 13.28
N PRO A 43 10.25 -9.56 14.61
CA PRO A 43 9.02 -9.83 15.35
C PRO A 43 8.05 -8.65 15.23
N SER A 44 6.76 -8.91 15.36
CA SER A 44 5.75 -7.85 15.51
C SER A 44 6.09 -6.91 16.67
N SER A 45 5.64 -5.66 16.57
CA SER A 45 5.99 -4.63 17.55
C SER A 45 5.29 -4.87 18.89
N PRO A 46 5.83 -4.41 20.03
CA PRO A 46 5.17 -4.50 21.32
C PRO A 46 3.73 -4.00 21.27
N GLY A 47 2.80 -4.76 21.85
CA GLY A 47 1.37 -4.45 21.83
C GLY A 47 0.61 -4.91 20.58
N TRP A 48 1.27 -5.57 19.62
CA TRP A 48 0.63 -6.30 18.52
C TRP A 48 0.61 -7.81 18.82
N PRO A 49 -0.31 -8.58 18.20
CA PRO A 49 -0.25 -10.04 18.31
C PRO A 49 1.10 -10.56 17.79
N PRO A 50 1.61 -11.67 18.34
CA PRO A 50 2.92 -12.21 17.96
C PRO A 50 2.86 -12.86 16.57
N PHE A 51 3.71 -12.38 15.67
CA PHE A 51 4.02 -13.02 14.37
C PHE A 51 5.37 -12.51 13.86
N MET A 52 5.97 -13.23 12.91
CA MET A 52 7.18 -12.78 12.20
C MET A 52 6.79 -11.90 11.01
N ARG A 53 7.32 -10.68 10.94
CA ARG A 53 7.31 -9.86 9.72
C ARG A 53 8.42 -10.33 8.79
N VAL A 54 8.08 -10.54 7.53
CA VAL A 54 9.03 -10.87 6.46
C VAL A 54 8.94 -9.78 5.40
N ASN A 55 10.03 -9.04 5.19
CA ASN A 55 10.12 -7.91 4.27
C ASN A 55 11.02 -8.28 3.07
N PRO A 56 10.55 -9.07 2.09
CA PRO A 56 11.39 -9.64 1.03
C PRO A 56 11.96 -8.60 0.06
N ILE A 57 11.37 -7.40 0.03
CA ILE A 57 11.77 -6.29 -0.86
C ILE A 57 12.31 -5.09 -0.08
N LEU A 58 12.79 -5.29 1.15
CA LEU A 58 13.17 -4.19 2.04
C LEU A 58 14.23 -3.27 1.41
N ASP A 59 15.17 -3.82 0.65
CA ASP A 59 16.26 -3.13 -0.02
C ASP A 59 15.91 -2.63 -1.43
N TRP A 60 14.70 -2.89 -1.94
CA TRP A 60 14.30 -2.48 -3.27
C TRP A 60 14.08 -0.96 -3.35
N SER A 61 14.61 -0.36 -4.41
CA SER A 61 14.31 1.02 -4.79
C SER A 61 12.97 1.12 -5.54
N TYR A 62 12.47 2.34 -5.68
CA TYR A 62 11.32 2.64 -6.56
C TYR A 62 11.52 2.08 -7.99
N ARG A 63 12.74 2.19 -8.51
CA ARG A 63 13.10 1.71 -9.84
C ARG A 63 13.03 0.18 -9.93
N ASP A 64 13.47 -0.53 -8.89
CA ASP A 64 13.46 -2.00 -8.85
C ASP A 64 12.03 -2.53 -8.85
N VAL A 65 11.14 -1.89 -8.09
CA VAL A 65 9.70 -2.19 -8.10
C VAL A 65 9.13 -2.07 -9.51
N TRP A 66 9.33 -0.92 -10.18
CA TRP A 66 8.79 -0.72 -11.52
C TRP A 66 9.43 -1.62 -12.58
N ALA A 67 10.74 -1.86 -12.49
CA ALA A 67 11.42 -2.78 -13.37
C ALA A 67 10.80 -4.19 -13.27
N PHE A 68 10.59 -4.69 -12.06
CA PHE A 68 9.94 -5.98 -11.83
C PHE A 68 8.50 -6.00 -12.38
N LEU A 69 7.67 -5.01 -12.02
CA LEU A 69 6.26 -4.97 -12.46
C LEU A 69 6.14 -4.97 -13.99
N LEU A 70 6.98 -4.18 -14.69
CA LEU A 70 6.95 -4.06 -16.14
C LEU A 70 7.54 -5.28 -16.85
N VAL A 71 8.72 -5.75 -16.42
CA VAL A 71 9.40 -6.91 -17.04
C VAL A 71 8.57 -8.19 -16.87
N CYS A 72 8.05 -8.41 -15.67
CA CYS A 72 7.22 -9.57 -15.37
C CYS A 72 5.75 -9.39 -15.79
N LYS A 73 5.38 -8.24 -16.37
CA LYS A 73 4.02 -7.92 -16.82
C LYS A 73 2.97 -8.14 -15.71
N VAL A 74 3.34 -7.79 -14.48
CA VAL A 74 2.44 -7.87 -13.33
C VAL A 74 1.40 -6.78 -13.46
N ARG A 75 0.12 -7.12 -13.28
CA ARG A 75 -0.95 -6.12 -13.28
C ARG A 75 -0.81 -5.21 -12.07
N TYR A 76 -0.95 -3.91 -12.29
CA TYR A 76 -0.87 -2.89 -11.24
C TYR A 76 -2.09 -1.96 -11.32
N CYS A 77 -2.32 -1.19 -10.25
CA CYS A 77 -3.46 -0.28 -10.16
C CYS A 77 -3.41 0.81 -11.23
N SER A 78 -4.50 1.03 -11.98
CA SER A 78 -4.57 2.02 -13.06
C SER A 78 -4.37 3.47 -12.63
N LEU A 79 -4.45 3.78 -11.33
CA LEU A 79 -4.09 5.10 -10.81
C LEU A 79 -2.60 5.42 -11.07
N TYR A 80 -1.74 4.41 -11.10
CA TYR A 80 -0.33 4.61 -11.44
C TYR A 80 -0.15 5.11 -12.88
N ASP A 81 -1.03 4.73 -13.82
CA ASP A 81 -1.00 5.27 -15.19
C ASP A 81 -1.43 6.75 -15.25
N GLN A 82 -2.14 7.22 -14.22
CA GLN A 82 -2.66 8.58 -14.08
C GLN A 82 -1.72 9.49 -13.28
N GLY A 83 -0.47 9.07 -13.06
CA GLY A 83 0.57 9.88 -12.40
C GLY A 83 0.55 9.84 -10.88
N TYR A 84 -0.28 9.00 -10.24
CA TYR A 84 -0.15 8.73 -8.81
C TYR A 84 1.11 7.91 -8.57
N THR A 85 2.01 8.35 -7.69
CA THR A 85 3.28 7.64 -7.43
C THR A 85 3.34 6.94 -6.08
N SER A 86 2.43 7.26 -5.15
CA SER A 86 2.14 6.45 -3.96
C SER A 86 0.66 6.61 -3.61
N ILE A 87 -0.03 5.52 -3.24
CA ILE A 87 -1.49 5.52 -3.04
C ILE A 87 -1.83 5.39 -1.55
N GLY A 88 -2.74 6.22 -1.03
CA GLY A 88 -3.25 6.04 0.33
C GLY A 88 -4.65 6.59 0.45
N SER A 89 -4.88 7.56 1.35
CA SER A 89 -6.25 8.05 1.53
C SER A 89 -6.72 8.88 0.34
N ILE A 90 -8.00 8.75 0.01
CA ILE A 90 -8.67 9.59 -0.99
C ILE A 90 -8.62 11.09 -0.64
N HIS A 91 -8.34 11.43 0.61
CA HIS A 91 -8.31 12.81 1.10
C HIS A 91 -6.93 13.47 1.05
N ASP A 92 -5.86 12.68 0.89
CA ASP A 92 -4.47 13.17 0.98
C ASP A 92 -3.57 12.75 -0.18
N THR A 93 -4.13 12.03 -1.15
CA THR A 93 -3.40 11.50 -2.30
C THR A 93 -3.80 12.24 -3.56
N VAL A 94 -2.83 12.88 -4.22
CA VAL A 94 -2.98 13.52 -5.54
C VAL A 94 -1.91 12.99 -6.52
N PRO A 95 -2.08 13.16 -7.84
CA PRO A 95 -1.04 12.85 -8.81
C PRO A 95 0.25 13.62 -8.52
N ASN A 96 1.39 13.02 -8.85
CA ASN A 96 2.70 13.65 -8.67
C ASN A 96 2.87 14.79 -9.67
N ALA A 97 3.04 16.02 -9.18
CA ALA A 97 3.17 17.22 -10.02
C ALA A 97 4.35 17.14 -11.02
N LEU A 98 5.40 16.37 -10.70
CA LEU A 98 6.56 16.18 -11.58
C LEU A 98 6.24 15.37 -12.84
N LEU A 99 5.09 14.69 -12.86
CA LEU A 99 4.59 13.93 -14.00
C LEU A 99 3.58 14.73 -14.85
N CYS A 100 3.26 15.97 -14.46
CA CYS A 100 2.30 16.81 -15.18
C CYS A 100 2.82 17.18 -16.59
N ILE A 101 1.96 17.01 -17.58
CA ILE A 101 2.18 17.39 -18.98
C ILE A 101 1.59 18.78 -19.16
N ARG A 102 2.45 19.79 -19.29
CA ARG A 102 2.01 21.17 -19.59
C ARG A 102 1.54 21.24 -21.04
N ASN A 103 0.25 21.51 -21.22
CA ASN A 103 -0.32 21.88 -22.52
C ASN A 103 -0.85 23.30 -22.41
N ASP A 104 -0.31 24.23 -23.20
CA ASP A 104 -0.66 25.64 -23.13
C ASP A 104 -2.12 25.93 -23.55
N ASN A 105 -2.80 24.96 -24.17
CA ASN A 105 -4.10 25.12 -24.81
C ASN A 105 -5.24 24.30 -24.18
N ASN A 106 -5.02 23.58 -23.08
CA ASN A 106 -6.08 22.76 -22.47
C ASN A 106 -6.11 22.91 -20.95
N SER A 107 -7.29 23.16 -20.38
CA SER A 107 -7.50 23.33 -18.94
C SER A 107 -7.37 22.03 -18.15
N GLU A 108 -7.38 20.88 -18.83
CA GLU A 108 -7.22 19.56 -18.21
C GLU A 108 -5.74 19.17 -18.04
N GLN A 109 -5.33 18.97 -16.78
CA GLN A 109 -4.01 18.44 -16.45
C GLN A 109 -3.93 16.96 -16.80
N LYS A 110 -3.00 16.61 -17.71
CA LYS A 110 -2.65 15.22 -18.01
C LYS A 110 -1.34 14.85 -17.33
N PHE A 111 -1.21 13.61 -16.90
CA PHE A 111 -0.03 13.12 -16.20
C PHE A 111 0.60 11.95 -16.94
N ARG A 112 1.92 11.85 -16.86
CA ARG A 112 2.70 10.69 -17.25
C ARG A 112 2.51 9.56 -16.22
N PRO A 113 2.61 8.29 -16.63
CA PRO A 113 2.54 7.16 -15.71
C PRO A 113 3.68 7.19 -14.67
N ALA A 114 3.41 6.59 -13.50
CA ALA A 114 4.26 6.60 -12.32
C ALA A 114 5.69 6.12 -12.59
N TYR A 115 5.86 5.04 -13.36
CA TYR A 115 7.18 4.49 -13.72
C TYR A 115 8.09 5.46 -14.49
N LEU A 116 7.59 6.63 -14.93
CA LEU A 116 8.37 7.69 -15.55
C LEU A 116 8.87 8.75 -14.55
N LEU A 117 8.59 8.60 -13.26
CA LEU A 117 9.16 9.45 -12.22
C LEU A 117 10.68 9.21 -12.14
N ALA A 118 11.46 10.24 -12.43
CA ALA A 118 12.92 10.13 -12.53
C ALA A 118 13.61 9.90 -11.17
N ASP A 119 13.15 10.59 -10.12
CA ASP A 119 13.70 10.47 -8.77
C ASP A 119 12.71 9.77 -7.85
N GLY A 120 12.98 8.50 -7.54
CA GLY A 120 12.17 7.69 -6.64
C GLY A 120 12.06 8.25 -5.22
N ARG A 121 12.95 9.14 -4.78
CA ARG A 121 12.83 9.81 -3.47
C ARG A 121 11.62 10.76 -3.41
N LEU A 122 11.09 11.15 -4.56
CA LEU A 122 9.93 12.03 -4.72
C LEU A 122 8.62 11.24 -4.92
N GLU A 123 8.66 9.92 -4.71
CA GLU A 123 7.51 9.02 -4.82
C GLU A 123 6.30 9.51 -3.99
N ARG A 124 6.55 10.09 -2.81
CA ARG A 124 5.50 10.55 -1.90
C ARG A 124 5.20 12.06 -2.03
N SER A 125 5.70 12.73 -3.06
CA SER A 125 5.42 14.17 -3.28
C SER A 125 3.96 14.48 -3.61
N GLY A 126 3.17 13.47 -4.02
CA GLY A 126 1.72 13.56 -4.16
C GLY A 126 0.93 13.46 -2.84
N ARG A 127 1.60 13.45 -1.68
CA ARG A 127 0.95 13.44 -0.36
C ARG A 127 0.75 14.85 0.15
N VAL A 128 -0.50 15.31 0.19
CA VAL A 128 -0.82 16.63 0.72
C VAL A 128 -0.75 16.59 2.24
N LYS A 129 0.19 17.34 2.83
CA LYS A 129 0.18 17.57 4.28
C LYS A 129 -0.95 18.54 4.59
N ARG A 130 -1.92 18.13 5.42
CA ARG A 130 -2.80 19.11 6.06
C ARG A 130 -1.93 19.97 6.97
N PHE A 131 -1.63 21.20 6.54
CA PHE A 131 -1.19 22.21 7.48
C PHE A 131 -2.38 22.45 8.41
N SER A 132 -2.27 22.03 9.67
CA SER A 132 -3.12 22.59 10.72
C SER A 132 -2.89 24.10 10.68
N ALA A 133 -3.90 24.85 10.22
CA ALA A 133 -3.83 26.29 10.12
C ALA A 133 -3.38 26.87 11.47
N PRO A 134 -2.49 27.89 11.51
CA PRO A 134 -2.21 28.59 12.74
C PRO A 134 -3.50 29.27 13.20
N VAL A 135 -3.90 29.01 14.44
CA VAL A 135 -4.95 29.78 15.12
C VAL A 135 -4.48 31.24 15.18
N CYS A 136 -5.13 32.11 14.43
CA CYS A 136 -5.00 33.54 14.62
C CYS A 136 -6.38 34.21 14.48
N GLY A 137 -6.88 34.71 15.62
CA GLY A 137 -7.57 36.00 15.73
C GLY A 137 -8.92 36.20 15.05
N LYS A 138 -9.98 36.15 15.88
CA LYS A 138 -11.31 36.81 15.76
C LYS A 138 -11.51 37.79 14.58
N LEU A 139 -12.59 37.56 13.80
CA LEU A 139 -13.66 38.55 13.62
C LEU A 139 -15.02 37.90 13.23
N SER A 140 -16.05 38.28 14.02
CA SER A 140 -17.52 38.30 13.83
C SER A 140 -18.29 37.31 12.93
N SER A 141 -19.33 36.75 13.56
CA SER A 141 -20.54 36.09 13.07
C SER A 141 -21.16 36.62 11.76
N VAL A 142 -21.75 35.74 10.95
CA VAL A 142 -23.22 35.59 10.77
C VAL A 142 -23.49 34.19 10.19
N CYS A 143 -24.41 33.47 10.83
CA CYS A 143 -24.91 32.18 10.38
C CYS A 143 -25.97 32.38 9.29
N ASN A 144 -26.00 31.53 8.27
CA ASN A 144 -27.24 30.97 7.72
C ASN A 144 -26.93 29.72 6.88
N GLY A 145 -27.59 28.62 7.24
CA GLY A 145 -27.31 27.29 6.73
C GLY A 145 -27.90 27.01 5.35
N LEU A 146 -27.28 26.06 4.67
CA LEU A 146 -27.89 25.24 3.63
C LEU A 146 -27.43 23.80 3.86
N LYS A 147 -28.41 22.94 4.12
CA LYS A 147 -28.24 21.49 4.25
C LYS A 147 -27.73 20.96 2.91
N ILE A 148 -26.62 20.24 2.91
CA ILE A 148 -26.25 19.36 1.80
C ILE A 148 -26.26 17.94 2.36
N GLU A 149 -27.11 17.13 1.76
CA GLU A 149 -27.43 15.76 2.11
C GLU A 149 -26.18 14.86 2.00
N ASP A 150 -25.95 14.07 3.04
CA ASP A 150 -24.91 13.05 3.09
C ASP A 150 -25.23 11.94 2.07
N LEU A 151 -24.65 12.03 0.87
CA LEU A 151 -24.55 10.91 -0.05
C LEU A 151 -23.55 9.90 0.53
N ASN A 152 -24.11 9.02 1.34
CA ASN A 152 -23.52 7.86 1.96
C ASN A 152 -22.86 6.93 0.92
N SER A 153 -21.64 7.27 0.51
CA SER A 153 -20.78 6.37 -0.24
C SER A 153 -20.11 5.45 0.77
N ASN A 154 -20.77 4.33 1.07
CA ASN A 154 -20.22 3.21 1.84
C ASN A 154 -19.05 2.56 1.06
N ASN A 155 -17.93 3.27 0.92
CA ASN A 155 -16.72 2.72 0.33
C ASN A 155 -15.93 2.03 1.44
N MET A 156 -16.18 0.72 1.61
CA MET A 156 -15.45 -0.08 2.59
C MET A 156 -13.99 -0.20 2.18
N LEU A 157 -13.08 0.30 3.03
CA LEU A 157 -11.64 0.12 2.85
C LEU A 157 -11.30 -1.35 3.16
N THR A 158 -11.04 -2.14 2.13
CA THR A 158 -10.60 -3.53 2.27
C THR A 158 -9.07 -3.63 2.18
N THR A 159 -8.44 -4.31 3.14
CA THR A 159 -7.02 -4.68 3.06
C THR A 159 -6.87 -6.18 2.83
N SER A 160 -5.80 -6.58 2.16
CA SER A 160 -5.48 -7.99 1.90
C SER A 160 -4.12 -8.32 2.53
N ILE A 161 -4.02 -9.48 3.17
CA ILE A 161 -2.80 -9.97 3.82
C ILE A 161 -2.46 -11.33 3.22
N ILE A 162 -1.19 -11.52 2.86
CA ILE A 162 -0.66 -12.84 2.49
C ILE A 162 0.02 -13.42 3.73
N ALA A 163 -0.53 -14.53 4.22
CA ALA A 163 -0.03 -15.25 5.38
C ALA A 163 0.46 -16.64 4.97
N VAL A 164 1.55 -17.09 5.59
CA VAL A 164 2.17 -18.40 5.32
C VAL A 164 2.25 -19.20 6.62
N GLY A 165 1.89 -20.48 6.54
CA GLY A 165 1.93 -21.43 7.66
C GLY A 165 3.22 -22.24 7.71
N ASP A 166 3.20 -23.30 8.53
CA ASP A 166 4.37 -24.15 8.81
C ASP A 166 4.86 -24.97 7.59
N GLU A 167 4.10 -24.98 6.49
CA GLU A 167 4.40 -25.74 5.27
C GLU A 167 5.66 -25.30 4.51
N ILE A 168 6.07 -24.03 4.64
CA ILE A 168 7.29 -23.51 3.98
C ILE A 168 8.53 -23.62 4.89
N LEU A 169 8.34 -23.53 6.21
CA LEU A 169 9.46 -23.41 7.16
C LEU A 169 10.08 -24.76 7.56
N ASN A 170 9.39 -25.88 7.34
CA ASN A 170 9.84 -27.22 7.76
C ASN A 170 10.53 -28.05 6.68
N ARG A 171 10.82 -27.52 5.48
CA ARG A 171 11.63 -28.24 4.48
C ARG A 171 13.11 -27.91 4.64
N GLY A 172 13.76 -28.61 5.57
CA GLY A 172 15.21 -28.71 5.63
C GLY A 172 15.75 -29.36 4.35
N GLY A 173 16.65 -28.66 3.65
CA GLY A 173 17.46 -29.21 2.57
C GLY A 173 17.42 -28.40 1.28
N TYR A 174 18.56 -27.79 0.96
CA TYR A 174 18.97 -27.18 -0.31
C TYR A 174 18.49 -25.74 -0.60
N PHE A 175 19.36 -24.79 -0.23
CA PHE A 175 19.51 -23.49 -0.89
C PHE A 175 19.93 -23.74 -2.36
N GLY A 176 18.94 -23.90 -3.23
CA GLY A 176 19.12 -24.05 -4.67
C GLY A 176 18.02 -23.30 -5.39
N ILE A 177 18.39 -22.18 -6.00
CA ILE A 177 17.74 -21.47 -7.12
C ILE A 177 16.23 -21.76 -7.24
N LEU A 178 15.40 -20.86 -6.73
CA LEU A 178 13.93 -20.85 -6.84
C LEU A 178 13.47 -20.56 -8.28
N THR A 179 13.82 -21.39 -9.27
CA THR A 179 13.35 -21.23 -10.65
C THR A 179 12.29 -22.23 -11.09
N ASN A 180 11.89 -23.24 -10.30
CA ASN A 180 10.82 -24.15 -10.73
C ASN A 180 10.19 -24.99 -9.60
N MET A 181 9.46 -24.37 -8.67
CA MET A 181 8.53 -25.12 -7.82
C MET A 181 7.15 -24.46 -7.84
N PRO A 182 6.06 -25.24 -7.98
CA PRO A 182 4.72 -24.69 -7.92
C PRO A 182 4.47 -24.22 -6.49
N LEU A 183 4.48 -22.90 -6.30
CA LEU A 183 4.02 -22.25 -5.07
C LEU A 183 2.61 -22.77 -4.77
N HIS A 184 2.49 -23.73 -3.85
CA HIS A 184 1.20 -24.13 -3.30
C HIS A 184 0.76 -23.06 -2.31
N ILE A 185 0.25 -21.96 -2.88
CA ILE A 185 -0.38 -20.88 -2.12
C ILE A 185 -1.70 -21.42 -1.60
N HIS A 186 -1.79 -21.65 -0.29
CA HIS A 186 -2.97 -22.24 0.31
C HIS A 186 -4.24 -21.37 0.24
N LYS A 187 -4.14 -20.11 -0.21
CA LYS A 187 -5.26 -19.25 -0.64
C LYS A 187 -4.75 -17.95 -1.29
N VAL A 188 -4.90 -17.84 -2.60
CA VAL A 188 -4.93 -16.53 -3.29
C VAL A 188 -6.39 -16.10 -3.29
N TRP A 189 -6.73 -15.04 -2.55
CA TRP A 189 -8.08 -14.49 -2.59
C TRP A 189 -8.22 -13.50 -3.74
N HIS A 190 -9.14 -13.79 -4.65
CA HIS A 190 -9.44 -12.99 -5.84
C HIS A 190 -10.83 -12.38 -5.68
N SER A 191 -10.93 -11.06 -5.88
CA SER A 191 -12.13 -10.44 -6.44
C SER A 191 -11.90 -10.32 -7.95
N ARG A 192 -12.97 -10.42 -8.74
CA ARG A 192 -12.92 -10.36 -10.21
C ARG A 192 -12.03 -9.21 -10.70
N GLY A 193 -10.87 -9.58 -11.24
CA GLY A 193 -9.99 -8.67 -11.98
C GLY A 193 -8.83 -8.15 -11.14
N GLN A 194 -7.62 -8.49 -11.60
CA GLN A 194 -6.32 -7.93 -11.22
C GLN A 194 -5.63 -8.56 -9.99
N VAL A 195 -4.71 -9.48 -10.30
CA VAL A 195 -3.60 -9.86 -9.42
C VAL A 195 -2.71 -8.63 -9.31
N GLY A 196 -2.89 -7.83 -8.27
CA GLY A 196 -1.98 -6.76 -7.89
C GLY A 196 -1.19 -7.20 -6.67
N VAL A 197 0.13 -7.29 -6.81
CA VAL A 197 1.01 -7.28 -5.63
C VAL A 197 0.79 -5.93 -4.96
N CYS A 198 0.33 -5.93 -3.70
CA CYS A 198 0.26 -4.71 -2.91
C CYS A 198 1.69 -4.32 -2.54
N VAL A 199 2.35 -3.62 -3.45
CA VAL A 199 3.48 -2.74 -3.14
C VAL A 199 2.83 -1.46 -2.64
N MET A 200 3.10 -1.07 -1.39
CA MET A 200 2.59 0.19 -0.83
C MET A 200 3.11 1.39 -1.63
#